data_AF-A0A7Y5VMA5-F1
#
_entry.id   AF-A0A7Y5VMA5-F1
#
_cell.length_a   1.000
_cell.length_b   1.000
_cell.length_c   1.000
_cell.angle_alpha   90.00
_cell.angle_beta   90.00
_cell.angle_gamma   90.00
#
_symmetry.space_group_name_H-M   'P 1'
#
loop_
_entity.id
_entity.type
_entity.pdbx_description
1 polymer ?
#
loop_
_entity_poly.entity_id
_entity_poly.type
_entity_poly.pdbx_seq_one_letter_code
_entity_poly.pdbx_strand_id
1 'polypeptide(L)'
;MRGGCLGIIVLIAALATWPVIFAQEGAKKEEPAKADSAKEKAKPAAPKESTELVERARKVLKHWYELRQRALRDQHKFNDKDAWDAAAKKGDFQDQADFDKAIEAQRKADAKHFAKLYAAMRAEVEKEHLEAVKKDQEAAKKN
;
A
#
# COMPACT_ATOMS: atom_id res chain seq x y z
N MET A 1 34.38 28.99 56.84
CA MET A 1 35.50 28.49 56.00
C MET A 1 34.86 28.06 54.68
N ARG A 2 34.96 28.87 53.61
CA ARG A 2 35.95 28.80 52.50
C ARG A 2 35.96 27.39 51.88
N GLY A 3 35.73 27.14 50.59
CA GLY A 3 35.48 27.87 49.34
C GLY A 3 35.00 26.79 48.33
N GLY A 4 34.43 27.04 47.15
CA GLY A 4 34.79 28.00 46.11
C GLY A 4 35.02 27.20 44.81
N CYS A 5 34.23 27.51 43.77
CA CYS A 5 34.35 27.24 42.32
C CYS A 5 32.94 27.52 41.75
N LEU A 6 32.51 28.75 41.46
CA LEU A 6 33.03 29.77 40.54
C LEU A 6 33.13 29.27 39.08
N GLY A 7 32.14 29.69 38.30
CA GLY A 7 32.24 29.95 36.87
C GLY A 7 31.39 29.03 35.99
N ILE A 8 30.55 29.47 35.06
CA ILE A 8 30.32 30.78 34.44
C ILE A 8 28.88 30.75 33.90
N ILE A 9 28.09 31.79 34.21
CA ILE A 9 26.85 32.13 33.51
C ILE A 9 27.27 32.99 32.30
N VAL A 10 26.95 32.55 31.08
CA VAL A 10 26.77 33.47 29.94
C VAL A 10 25.43 33.18 29.32
N LEU A 11 24.62 34.22 29.38
CA LEU A 11 23.25 34.38 28.95
C LEU A 11 23.31 35.06 27.57
N ILE A 12 22.82 34.42 26.51
CA ILE A 12 22.41 35.13 25.29
C ILE A 12 21.07 34.56 24.83
N ALA A 13 20.04 35.35 25.12
CA ALA A 13 18.71 35.25 24.55
C ALA A 13 18.74 35.74 23.09
N ALA A 14 18.04 35.04 22.20
CA ALA A 14 17.56 35.61 20.95
C ALA A 14 16.22 34.96 20.60
N LEU A 15 15.16 35.54 21.16
CA LEU A 15 13.82 35.51 20.62
C LEU A 15 13.81 36.27 19.29
N ALA A 16 13.38 35.64 18.21
CA ALA A 16 12.88 36.34 17.03
C ALA A 16 11.83 35.48 16.30
N THR A 17 10.59 35.71 16.68
CA THR A 17 9.34 35.51 15.93
C THR A 17 9.37 36.23 14.57
N TRP A 18 9.18 35.50 13.45
CA TRP A 18 8.49 35.80 12.15
C TRP A 18 8.69 37.19 11.44
N PRO A 19 8.21 37.50 10.19
CA PRO A 19 7.41 36.77 9.18
C PRO A 19 7.79 37.02 7.67
N VAL A 20 7.02 36.40 6.76
CA VAL A 20 6.44 36.88 5.47
C VAL A 20 7.31 37.53 4.36
N ILE A 21 7.32 36.85 3.21
CA ILE A 21 7.12 37.30 1.82
C ILE A 21 7.50 38.75 1.48
N PHE A 22 8.47 38.91 0.58
CA PHE A 22 8.52 40.07 -0.30
C PHE A 22 8.80 39.64 -1.74
N ALA A 23 8.08 40.28 -2.64
CA ALA A 23 7.94 39.99 -4.05
C ALA A 23 8.91 40.83 -4.91
N GLN A 24 8.87 40.53 -6.22
CA GLN A 24 9.23 41.37 -7.37
C GLN A 24 10.69 41.45 -7.84
N GLU A 25 10.87 40.90 -9.04
CA GLU A 25 11.21 41.64 -10.27
C GLU A 25 12.68 42.00 -10.57
N GLY A 26 13.23 41.27 -11.54
CA GLY A 26 13.95 41.86 -12.68
C GLY A 26 15.46 42.14 -12.54
N ALA A 27 16.30 41.29 -13.14
CA ALA A 27 17.36 41.69 -14.09
C ALA A 27 18.24 40.50 -14.55
N LYS A 28 17.97 40.04 -15.79
CA LYS A 28 18.88 39.51 -16.83
C LYS A 28 20.38 39.31 -16.48
N LYS A 29 20.92 38.10 -16.71
CA LYS A 29 21.75 37.75 -17.88
C LYS A 29 22.21 36.26 -17.91
N GLU A 30 21.93 35.65 -19.06
CA GLU A 30 22.67 34.58 -19.78
C GLU A 30 22.70 33.10 -19.30
N GLU A 31 21.87 32.31 -20.00
CA GLU A 31 22.05 30.91 -20.44
C GLU A 31 23.38 30.68 -21.22
N PRO A 32 23.89 29.43 -21.42
CA PRO A 32 23.11 28.26 -21.83
C PRO A 32 23.43 26.88 -21.20
N ALA A 33 22.35 26.11 -21.10
CA ALA A 33 22.21 24.65 -21.31
C ALA A 33 23.21 23.64 -20.70
N LYS A 34 22.67 22.80 -19.80
CA LYS A 34 22.61 21.33 -19.98
C LYS A 34 21.52 20.70 -19.09
N ALA A 35 20.63 19.94 -19.77
CA ALA A 35 19.95 18.72 -19.34
C ALA A 35 19.29 18.72 -17.95
N ASP A 36 17.96 18.81 -17.88
CA ASP A 36 17.06 17.66 -17.95
C ASP A 36 17.44 16.55 -16.94
N SER A 37 16.82 16.63 -15.76
CA SER A 37 16.50 15.45 -14.96
C SER A 37 15.27 15.77 -14.15
N ALA A 38 14.14 15.57 -14.83
CA ALA A 38 12.95 14.94 -14.29
C ALA A 38 12.58 15.35 -12.86
N LYS A 39 11.92 16.50 -12.78
CA LYS A 39 10.69 16.61 -11.99
C LYS A 39 9.73 15.57 -12.57
N GLU A 40 9.87 14.31 -12.15
CA GLU A 40 8.91 13.25 -12.42
C GLU A 40 7.62 13.68 -11.72
N LYS A 41 6.83 14.43 -12.50
CA LYS A 41 5.42 14.65 -12.25
C LYS A 41 4.85 13.25 -12.08
N ALA A 42 4.50 12.92 -10.85
CA ALA A 42 3.56 11.86 -10.54
C ALA A 42 2.35 12.04 -11.46
N LYS A 43 2.38 11.32 -12.58
CA LYS A 43 1.25 11.12 -13.46
C LYS A 43 0.18 10.51 -12.54
N PRO A 44 -1.06 11.02 -12.53
CA PRO A 44 -2.11 10.34 -11.79
C PRO A 44 -2.15 8.92 -12.34
N ALA A 45 -1.73 7.93 -11.53
CA ALA A 45 -1.90 6.53 -11.85
C ALA A 45 -3.38 6.40 -12.20
N ALA A 46 -3.65 6.14 -13.47
CA ALA A 46 -4.97 6.36 -14.03
C ALA A 46 -5.95 5.45 -13.26
N PRO A 47 -7.23 5.83 -13.08
CA PRO A 47 -8.24 4.96 -12.48
C PRO A 47 -8.31 3.55 -13.14
N LYS A 48 -7.79 3.42 -14.35
CA LYS A 48 -7.57 2.15 -15.07
C LYS A 48 -6.55 1.23 -14.37
N GLU A 49 -5.40 1.74 -13.93
CA GLU A 49 -4.38 0.95 -13.23
C GLU A 49 -4.87 0.48 -11.86
N SER A 50 -5.60 1.33 -11.13
CA SER A 50 -6.28 0.95 -9.88
C SER A 50 -7.25 -0.22 -10.10
N THR A 51 -8.01 -0.19 -11.20
CA THR A 51 -9.00 -1.23 -11.50
C THR A 51 -8.33 -2.54 -11.92
N GLU A 52 -7.31 -2.48 -12.78
CA GLU A 52 -6.55 -3.66 -13.20
C GLU A 52 -5.86 -4.35 -12.02
N LEU A 53 -5.28 -3.59 -11.09
CA LEU A 53 -4.68 -4.15 -9.89
C LEU A 53 -5.72 -4.82 -8.98
N VAL A 54 -6.91 -4.22 -8.85
CA VAL A 54 -8.02 -4.82 -8.10
C VAL A 54 -8.49 -6.12 -8.74
N GLU A 55 -8.54 -6.21 -10.07
CA GLU A 55 -8.89 -7.46 -10.76
C GLU A 55 -7.83 -8.55 -10.57
N ARG A 56 -6.54 -8.20 -10.65
CA ARG A 56 -5.45 -9.13 -10.34
C ARG A 56 -5.53 -9.60 -8.88
N ALA A 57 -5.74 -8.68 -7.95
CA ALA A 57 -5.93 -9.00 -6.54
C ALA A 57 -7.15 -9.90 -6.29
N ARG A 58 -8.24 -9.69 -7.03
CA ARG A 58 -9.42 -10.56 -7.00
C ARG A 58 -9.06 -11.99 -7.38
N LYS A 59 -8.26 -12.19 -8.44
CA LYS A 59 -7.79 -13.52 -8.86
C LYS A 59 -6.95 -14.19 -7.77
N VAL A 60 -6.02 -13.44 -7.16
CA VAL A 60 -5.18 -13.94 -6.04
C VAL A 60 -6.07 -14.41 -4.89
N LEU A 61 -6.95 -13.54 -4.39
CA LEU A 61 -7.78 -13.83 -3.23
C LEU A 61 -8.72 -15.01 -3.49
N LYS A 62 -9.37 -15.04 -4.66
CA LYS A 62 -10.26 -16.14 -5.04
C LYS A 62 -9.50 -17.47 -5.07
N HIS A 63 -8.33 -17.50 -5.68
CA HIS A 63 -7.55 -18.73 -5.76
C HIS A 63 -7.03 -19.19 -4.38
N TRP A 64 -6.60 -18.26 -3.54
CA TRP A 64 -6.21 -18.57 -2.17
C TRP A 64 -7.36 -19.19 -1.38
N TYR A 65 -8.57 -18.61 -1.47
CA TYR A 65 -9.77 -19.14 -0.83
C TYR A 65 -10.16 -20.52 -1.37
N GLU A 66 -10.04 -20.76 -2.68
CA GLU A 66 -10.28 -22.07 -3.30
C GLU A 66 -9.31 -23.13 -2.75
N LEU A 67 -8.02 -22.81 -2.66
CA LEU A 67 -7.00 -23.71 -2.10
C LEU A 67 -7.30 -24.02 -0.62
N ARG A 68 -7.70 -23.00 0.14
CA ARG A 68 -8.08 -23.16 1.55
C ARG A 68 -9.32 -24.04 1.70
N GLN A 69 -10.35 -23.86 0.89
CA GLN A 69 -11.53 -24.73 0.90
C GLN A 69 -11.18 -26.16 0.55
N ARG A 70 -10.38 -26.38 -0.50
CA ARG A 70 -9.93 -27.72 -0.89
C ARG A 70 -9.18 -28.40 0.26
N ALA A 71 -8.24 -27.72 0.90
CA ALA A 71 -7.50 -28.29 2.02
C ALA A 71 -8.42 -28.65 3.21
N LEU A 72 -9.44 -27.82 3.49
CA LEU A 72 -10.45 -28.13 4.52
C LEU A 72 -11.31 -29.35 4.14
N ARG A 73 -11.74 -29.46 2.88
CA ARG A 73 -12.50 -30.62 2.38
C ARG A 73 -11.68 -31.91 2.46
N ASP A 74 -10.42 -31.85 2.07
CA ASP A 74 -9.53 -33.01 2.01
C ASP A 74 -8.93 -33.34 3.39
N GLN A 75 -9.27 -32.59 4.45
CA GLN A 75 -8.70 -32.69 5.80
C GLN A 75 -7.15 -32.67 5.82
N HIS A 76 -6.54 -32.02 4.83
CA HIS A 76 -5.10 -31.92 4.70
C HIS A 76 -4.56 -30.71 5.46
N LYS A 77 -3.29 -30.78 5.89
CA LYS A 77 -2.59 -29.62 6.45
C LYS A 77 -2.49 -28.52 5.39
N PHE A 78 -3.19 -27.40 5.62
CA PHE A 78 -3.09 -26.22 4.78
C PHE A 78 -1.83 -25.44 5.17
N ASN A 79 -0.93 -25.21 4.20
CA ASN A 79 0.18 -24.29 4.38
C ASN A 79 -0.21 -22.94 3.77
N ASP A 80 -0.56 -21.97 4.63
CA ASP A 80 -0.96 -20.63 4.22
C ASP A 80 0.07 -19.96 3.31
N LYS A 81 1.37 -20.14 3.60
CA LYS A 81 2.44 -19.48 2.83
C LYS A 81 2.54 -20.03 1.40
N ASP A 82 2.60 -21.35 1.24
CA ASP A 82 2.67 -21.96 -0.09
C ASP A 82 1.40 -21.68 -0.90
N ALA A 83 0.23 -21.68 -0.25
CA ALA A 83 -1.03 -21.34 -0.88
C ALA A 83 -1.08 -19.87 -1.33
N TRP A 84 -0.53 -18.96 -0.53
CA TRP A 84 -0.38 -17.55 -0.91
C TRP A 84 0.59 -17.37 -2.07
N ASP A 85 1.76 -18.01 -2.05
CA ASP A 85 2.72 -17.93 -3.16
C ASP A 85 2.14 -18.52 -4.46
N ALA A 86 1.34 -19.59 -4.36
CA ALA A 86 0.61 -20.14 -5.52
C ALA A 86 -0.50 -19.19 -6.01
N ALA A 87 -1.22 -18.54 -5.10
CA ALA A 87 -2.25 -17.57 -5.42
C ALA A 87 -1.69 -16.28 -6.02
N ALA A 88 -0.55 -15.78 -5.51
CA ALA A 88 0.14 -14.59 -5.99
C ALA A 88 0.51 -14.75 -7.49
N LYS A 89 1.06 -15.91 -7.86
CA LYS A 89 1.37 -16.25 -9.27
C LYS A 89 0.13 -16.23 -10.18
N LYS A 90 -1.05 -16.53 -9.66
CA LYS A 90 -2.32 -16.44 -10.42
C LYS A 90 -2.78 -15.00 -10.68
N GLY A 91 -2.32 -14.04 -9.89
CA GLY A 91 -2.54 -12.62 -10.10
C GLY A 91 -1.39 -11.92 -10.83
N ASP A 92 -0.46 -12.67 -11.42
CA ASP A 92 0.75 -12.16 -12.08
C ASP A 92 1.75 -11.47 -11.12
N PHE A 93 1.77 -11.90 -9.84
CA PHE A 93 2.75 -11.46 -8.84
C PHE A 93 3.79 -12.55 -8.57
N GLN A 94 5.00 -12.14 -8.18
CA GLN A 94 6.10 -13.08 -7.92
C GLN A 94 5.90 -13.87 -6.62
N ASP A 95 5.49 -13.18 -5.56
CA ASP A 95 5.27 -13.70 -4.22
C ASP A 95 4.28 -12.81 -3.45
N GLN A 96 3.93 -13.21 -2.22
CA GLN A 96 3.03 -12.42 -1.37
C GLN A 96 3.55 -11.00 -1.08
N ALA A 97 4.87 -10.82 -0.93
CA ALA A 97 5.45 -9.50 -0.63
C ALA A 97 5.39 -8.57 -1.84
N ASP A 98 5.55 -9.09 -3.06
CA ASP A 98 5.34 -8.35 -4.31
C ASP A 98 3.89 -7.87 -4.44
N PHE A 99 2.92 -8.76 -4.14
CA PHE A 99 1.51 -8.41 -4.06
C PHE A 99 1.27 -7.29 -3.04
N ASP A 100 1.74 -7.44 -1.80
CA ASP A 100 1.53 -6.46 -0.74
C ASP A 100 2.16 -5.10 -1.09
N LYS A 101 3.34 -5.09 -1.71
CA LYS A 101 4.00 -3.88 -2.21
C LYS A 101 3.17 -3.19 -3.28
N ALA A 102 2.62 -3.93 -4.24
CA ALA A 102 1.79 -3.37 -5.30
C ALA A 102 0.50 -2.74 -4.73
N ILE A 103 -0.16 -3.42 -3.78
CA ILE A 103 -1.34 -2.90 -3.08
C ILE A 103 -1.00 -1.65 -2.27
N GLU A 104 0.12 -1.65 -1.54
CA GLU A 104 0.54 -0.50 -0.74
C GLU A 104 0.92 0.71 -1.62
N ALA A 105 1.63 0.47 -2.72
CA ALA A 105 1.98 1.50 -3.69
C ALA A 105 0.72 2.16 -4.27
N GLN A 106 -0.26 1.36 -4.69
CA GLN A 106 -1.51 1.90 -5.23
C GLN A 106 -2.37 2.57 -4.15
N ARG A 107 -2.34 2.07 -2.92
CA ARG A 107 -3.01 2.73 -1.78
C ARG A 107 -2.36 4.07 -1.42
N LYS A 108 -1.05 4.24 -1.62
CA LYS A 108 -0.39 5.55 -1.48
C LYS A 108 -0.73 6.48 -2.64
N ALA A 109 -0.80 5.96 -3.86
CA ALA A 109 -1.15 6.72 -5.06
C ALA A 109 -2.62 7.18 -5.08
N ASP A 110 -3.55 6.33 -4.62
CA ASP A 110 -5.00 6.56 -4.65
C ASP A 110 -5.67 6.11 -3.34
N ALA A 111 -5.29 6.76 -2.24
CA ALA A 111 -5.70 6.38 -0.89
C ALA A 111 -7.21 6.34 -0.66
N LYS A 112 -8.01 7.06 -1.46
CA LYS A 112 -9.46 7.15 -1.29
C LYS A 112 -10.24 6.20 -2.20
N HIS A 113 -9.96 6.17 -3.51
CA HIS A 113 -10.75 5.34 -4.42
C HIS A 113 -10.25 3.90 -4.44
N PHE A 114 -8.95 3.68 -4.53
CA PHE A 114 -8.38 2.33 -4.51
C PHE A 114 -8.67 1.61 -3.19
N ALA A 115 -8.54 2.28 -2.05
CA ALA A 115 -8.86 1.66 -0.76
C ALA A 115 -10.32 1.20 -0.67
N LYS A 116 -11.26 2.00 -1.19
CA LYS A 116 -12.68 1.64 -1.24
C LYS A 116 -12.96 0.51 -2.23
N LEU A 117 -12.36 0.55 -3.42
CA LEU A 117 -12.50 -0.49 -4.45
C LEU A 117 -11.93 -1.82 -3.97
N TYR A 118 -10.73 -1.82 -3.40
CA TYR A 118 -10.08 -3.01 -2.87
C TYR A 118 -10.87 -3.61 -1.70
N ALA A 119 -11.37 -2.78 -0.77
CA ALA A 119 -12.21 -3.25 0.32
C ALA A 119 -13.54 -3.86 -0.17
N ALA A 120 -14.20 -3.22 -1.15
CA ALA A 120 -15.42 -3.74 -1.75
C ALA A 120 -15.16 -5.10 -2.44
N MET A 121 -14.11 -5.18 -3.27
CA MET A 121 -13.71 -6.43 -3.93
C MET A 121 -13.40 -7.53 -2.92
N ARG A 122 -12.67 -7.23 -1.84
CA ARG A 122 -12.36 -8.21 -0.80
C ARG A 122 -13.63 -8.75 -0.12
N ALA A 123 -14.58 -7.86 0.20
CA ALA A 123 -15.86 -8.25 0.80
C ALA A 123 -16.70 -9.12 -0.15
N GLU A 124 -16.71 -8.81 -1.45
CA GLU A 124 -17.37 -9.65 -2.46
C GLU A 124 -16.76 -11.06 -2.51
N VAL A 125 -15.43 -11.15 -2.60
CA VAL A 125 -14.74 -12.45 -2.66
C VAL A 125 -14.94 -13.26 -1.38
N GLU A 126 -14.90 -12.62 -0.22
CA GLU A 126 -15.15 -13.29 1.06
C GLU A 126 -16.60 -13.78 1.15
N LYS A 127 -17.57 -12.99 0.69
CA LYS A 127 -18.97 -13.40 0.61
C LYS A 127 -19.15 -14.60 -0.32
N GLU A 128 -18.56 -14.58 -1.52
CA GLU A 128 -18.58 -15.72 -2.45
C GLU A 128 -17.99 -16.97 -1.80
N HIS A 129 -16.86 -16.83 -1.09
CA HIS A 129 -16.23 -17.93 -0.37
C HIS A 129 -17.14 -18.49 0.73
N LEU A 130 -17.77 -17.63 1.55
CA LEU A 130 -18.68 -18.06 2.60
C LEU A 130 -19.92 -18.78 2.05
N GLU A 131 -20.48 -18.29 0.94
CA GLU A 131 -21.59 -18.95 0.25
C GLU A 131 -21.18 -20.31 -0.30
N ALA A 132 -19.98 -20.43 -0.89
CA ALA A 132 -19.43 -21.70 -1.34
C ALA A 132 -19.20 -22.69 -0.17
N VAL A 133 -18.63 -22.23 0.96
CA VAL A 133 -18.47 -23.07 2.16
C VAL A 133 -19.81 -23.54 2.70
N LYS A 134 -20.81 -22.65 2.79
CA LYS A 134 -22.16 -23.03 3.25
C LYS A 134 -22.77 -24.10 2.35
N LYS A 135 -22.68 -23.92 1.03
CA LYS A 135 -23.19 -24.88 0.05
C LYS A 135 -22.51 -26.25 0.20
N ASP A 136 -21.19 -26.27 0.39
CA ASP A 136 -20.45 -27.50 0.65
C ASP A 136 -20.88 -28.19 1.95
N GLN A 137 -21.11 -27.43 3.02
CA GLN A 137 -21.61 -27.97 4.29
C GLN A 137 -23.05 -28.50 4.17
N GLU A 138 -23.92 -27.83 3.42
CA GLU A 138 -25.28 -28.29 3.16
C GLU A 138 -25.28 -29.57 2.30
N ALA A 139 -24.38 -29.66 1.32
CA ALA A 139 -24.20 -30.87 0.51
C ALA A 139 -23.69 -32.04 1.37
N ALA A 140 -22.73 -31.79 2.27
CA ALA A 140 -22.20 -32.80 3.18
C ALA A 140 -23.24 -33.32 4.21
N LYS A 141 -24.26 -32.52 4.56
CA LYS A 141 -25.35 -32.94 5.48
C LYS A 141 -26.46 -33.75 4.80
N LYS A 142 -26.54 -33.73 3.47
CA LYS A 142 -27.59 -34.41 2.69
C LYS A 142 -27.16 -35.80 2.19
N ASN A 143 -25.88 -36.13 2.29
CA ASN A 143 -25.33 -37.46 2.09
C ASN A 143 -25.11 -38.16 3.44
#